data_AF-A0A8I3A396-F1
#
_entry.id   AF-A0A8I3A396-F1
#
_cell.length_a   1.000
_cell.length_b   1.000
_cell.length_c   1.000
_cell.angle_alpha   90.00
_cell.angle_beta   90.00
_cell.angle_gamma   90.00
#
_symmetry.space_group_name_H-M   'P 1'
#
loop_
_entity.id
_entity.type
_entity.pdbx_description
1 polymer ?
#
loop_
_entity_poly.entity_id
_entity_poly.type
_entity_poly.pdbx_seq_one_letter_code
_entity_poly.pdbx_strand_id
1 'polypeptide(L)'
;MGLVQSLLTACTRCWDAGDTHIVISPSGGWAHAHARPKILFYDKHKPYYEFTNFSPHEVVYEGRCYPTSEHLFQAFKFLDGHPQIAERIRTCGPKPIRAFDEAHRHKTAVRSDWSQVHISKMETALNLKFTQHQDLKQMLLDTGDAELLEDSPRDWFWGIGADGTGNNELGKMLMRLRDELRNEVNGVTPAPPPAPASKSTSKTTSNHRSQGRAGTSKRQAPRIHVSGNGGSTHGVCGFCRAKPTYPRSRYCSRACADHAATMCKYCQTNPRARGQGAYCSRTCADKAHGK
;
A
#
# COMPACT_ATOMS: atom_id res chain seq x y z
N MET A 1 74.42 -28.36 28.03
CA MET A 1 73.92 -29.21 29.13
C MET A 1 72.79 -28.45 29.82
N GLY A 2 71.54 -28.86 29.99
CA GLY A 2 70.68 -29.99 29.59
C GLY A 2 69.25 -29.53 29.98
N LEU A 3 68.24 -29.61 29.10
CA LEU A 3 67.25 -30.71 28.93
C LEU A 3 66.04 -30.67 29.91
N VAL A 4 64.84 -30.48 29.30
CA VAL A 4 63.46 -31.03 29.57
C VAL A 4 62.74 -30.74 30.92
N GLN A 5 61.40 -30.63 31.06
CA GLN A 5 60.24 -31.07 30.26
C GLN A 5 58.92 -30.35 30.68
N SER A 6 57.99 -30.22 29.73
CA SER A 6 56.51 -30.15 29.75
C SER A 6 55.67 -29.95 31.03
N LEU A 7 54.56 -29.19 30.90
CA LEU A 7 53.19 -29.75 30.87
C LEU A 7 52.12 -28.70 30.50
N LEU A 8 51.17 -29.14 29.68
CA LEU A 8 49.91 -28.50 29.29
C LEU A 8 48.92 -28.48 30.45
N THR A 9 48.19 -27.37 30.64
CA THR A 9 46.77 -27.43 31.03
C THR A 9 46.02 -26.18 30.57
N ALA A 10 44.97 -26.38 29.77
CA ALA A 10 43.95 -25.40 29.47
C ALA A 10 43.00 -25.23 30.67
N CYS A 11 42.49 -24.01 30.91
CA CYS A 11 41.19 -23.87 31.55
C CYS A 11 40.48 -22.60 31.11
N THR A 12 39.35 -22.82 30.46
CA THR A 12 38.32 -21.87 30.03
C THR A 12 37.35 -21.60 31.19
N ARG A 13 36.61 -20.47 31.12
CA ARG A 13 35.46 -20.03 31.95
C ARG A 13 35.84 -19.02 33.06
N CYS A 14 35.08 -17.97 33.35
CA CYS A 14 33.62 -17.79 33.27
C CYS A 14 33.25 -16.37 32.80
N TRP A 15 32.31 -16.27 31.85
CA TRP A 15 31.45 -15.09 31.69
C TRP A 15 30.09 -15.51 32.24
N ASP A 16 29.55 -14.72 33.17
CA ASP A 16 28.33 -15.00 33.91
C ASP A 16 27.12 -15.19 33.00
N ALA A 17 26.44 -16.32 33.22
CA ALA A 17 25.10 -16.60 32.73
C ALA A 17 24.14 -16.64 33.93
N GLY A 18 23.14 -15.77 33.91
CA GLY A 18 21.91 -15.86 34.71
C GLY A 18 20.82 -15.16 33.90
N ASP A 19 19.65 -15.69 33.61
CA ASP A 19 19.01 -16.95 33.99
C ASP A 19 18.27 -17.49 32.76
N THR A 20 18.70 -18.64 32.24
CA THR A 20 17.87 -19.47 31.37
C THR A 20 17.50 -20.71 32.15
N HIS A 21 16.26 -20.75 32.64
CA HIS A 21 15.65 -22.00 33.07
C HIS A 21 15.51 -22.90 31.84
N ILE A 22 16.46 -23.80 31.65
CA ILE A 22 16.37 -24.88 30.67
C ILE A 22 15.46 -25.96 31.26
N VAL A 23 14.22 -26.01 30.78
CA VAL A 23 13.37 -27.20 30.93
C VAL A 23 13.71 -28.14 29.78
N ILE A 24 14.49 -29.20 30.06
CA ILE A 24 14.74 -30.27 29.08
C ILE A 24 13.52 -31.20 29.08
N SER A 25 12.65 -31.06 28.09
CA SER A 25 11.67 -32.09 27.73
C SER A 25 12.22 -32.97 26.60
N PRO A 26 12.19 -34.31 26.73
CA PRO A 26 12.69 -35.22 25.71
C PRO A 26 11.57 -35.55 24.71
N SER A 27 11.39 -34.73 23.68
CA SER A 27 10.83 -35.06 22.35
C SER A 27 10.22 -33.82 21.67
N GLY A 28 10.58 -33.60 20.40
CA GLY A 28 9.92 -32.63 19.51
C GLY A 28 10.59 -31.26 19.46
N GLY A 29 11.19 -30.93 18.32
CA GLY A 29 11.90 -29.68 18.10
C GLY A 29 11.02 -28.44 18.30
N TRP A 30 11.53 -27.50 19.09
CA TRP A 30 10.95 -26.18 19.24
C TRP A 30 11.51 -25.29 18.15
N ALA A 31 10.76 -25.14 17.04
CA ALA A 31 10.98 -24.02 16.15
C ALA A 31 10.53 -22.75 16.90
N HIS A 32 11.46 -22.06 17.56
CA HIS A 32 11.23 -20.67 17.93
C HIS A 32 11.01 -19.91 16.61
N ALA A 33 9.75 -19.53 16.33
CA ALA A 33 9.45 -18.58 15.28
C ALA A 33 10.11 -17.25 15.68
N HIS A 34 11.36 -17.05 15.27
CA HIS A 34 12.05 -15.79 15.48
C HIS A 34 11.20 -14.69 14.82
N ALA A 35 10.69 -13.76 15.63
CA ALA A 35 9.97 -12.62 15.12
C ALA A 35 10.85 -11.88 14.12
N ARG A 36 10.32 -11.58 12.93
CA ARG A 36 11.07 -10.87 11.90
C ARG A 36 11.56 -9.52 12.46
N PRO A 37 12.83 -9.14 12.23
CA PRO A 37 13.33 -7.84 12.67
C PRO A 37 12.49 -6.73 12.01
N LYS A 38 12.30 -5.60 12.70
CA LYS A 38 11.51 -4.47 12.19
C LYS A 38 12.43 -3.31 11.84
N ILE A 39 12.25 -2.73 10.66
CA ILE A 39 12.94 -1.52 10.21
C ILE A 39 11.89 -0.43 10.06
N LEU A 40 12.04 0.65 10.83
CA LEU A 40 11.18 1.82 10.77
C LEU A 40 11.86 2.88 9.90
N PHE A 41 11.10 3.49 8.98
CA PHE A 41 11.61 4.53 8.10
C PHE A 41 10.57 5.64 7.91
N TYR A 42 10.99 6.90 8.02
CA TYR A 42 10.14 8.09 7.77
C TYR A 42 10.95 9.39 7.87
N ASP A 43 11.78 9.49 8.91
CA ASP A 43 12.51 10.72 9.26
C ASP A 43 13.75 10.89 8.40
N LYS A 44 13.88 12.05 7.75
CA LYS A 44 15.02 12.41 6.88
C LYS A 44 16.39 12.43 7.57
N HIS A 45 16.41 12.38 8.89
CA HIS A 45 17.63 12.34 9.70
C HIS A 45 17.93 10.95 10.26
N LYS A 46 17.15 9.93 9.90
CA LYS A 46 17.33 8.54 10.32
C LYS A 46 17.68 7.63 9.13
N PRO A 47 18.30 6.47 9.38
CA PRO A 47 18.55 5.48 8.34
C PRO A 47 17.27 5.08 7.60
N TYR A 48 17.44 4.63 6.35
CA TYR A 48 16.36 4.14 5.48
C TYR A 48 15.33 5.20 5.06
N TYR A 49 15.60 6.49 5.27
CA TYR A 49 14.77 7.55 4.69
C TYR A 49 14.63 7.42 3.17
N GLU A 50 15.65 6.84 2.53
CA GLU A 50 15.70 6.46 1.13
C GLU A 50 14.49 5.63 0.70
N PHE A 51 13.85 4.88 1.60
CA PHE A 51 12.66 4.09 1.31
C PHE A 51 11.38 4.91 1.15
N THR A 52 11.34 6.13 1.69
CA THR A 52 10.22 7.04 1.49
C THR A 52 10.14 7.51 0.03
N ASN A 53 8.94 7.77 -0.48
CA ASN A 53 8.76 8.41 -1.79
C ASN A 53 9.23 9.88 -1.83
N PHE A 54 9.60 10.44 -0.67
CA PHE A 54 10.09 11.81 -0.47
C PHE A 54 11.62 11.91 -0.50
N SER A 55 12.34 10.80 -0.62
CA SER A 55 13.80 10.84 -0.76
C SER A 55 14.22 11.43 -2.11
N PRO A 56 15.34 12.18 -2.16
CA PRO A 56 15.77 12.93 -3.35
C PRO A 56 16.46 12.04 -4.39
N HIS A 57 15.73 11.05 -4.90
CA HIS A 57 16.19 10.14 -5.95
C HIS A 57 15.34 10.34 -7.20
N GLU A 58 16.00 10.78 -8.27
CA GLU A 58 15.33 11.04 -9.53
C GLU A 58 14.75 9.77 -10.14
N VAL A 59 13.61 9.89 -10.82
CA VAL A 59 12.96 8.77 -11.50
C VAL A 59 12.69 9.16 -12.95
N VAL A 60 13.16 8.35 -13.89
CA VAL A 60 12.84 8.50 -15.31
C VAL A 60 11.62 7.66 -15.66
N TYR A 61 10.61 8.30 -16.23
CA TYR A 61 9.39 7.64 -16.74
C TYR A 61 9.04 8.22 -18.11
N GLU A 62 8.87 7.35 -19.11
CA GLU A 62 8.57 7.74 -20.50
C GLU A 62 9.49 8.84 -21.05
N GLY A 63 10.79 8.70 -20.80
CA GLY A 63 11.82 9.65 -21.25
C GLY A 63 11.85 10.99 -20.50
N ARG A 64 11.04 11.17 -19.44
CA ARG A 64 11.02 12.38 -18.62
C ARG A 64 11.59 12.10 -17.23
N CYS A 65 12.45 12.99 -16.75
CA CYS A 65 12.99 12.96 -15.40
C CYS A 65 12.04 13.65 -14.40
N TYR A 66 11.80 12.99 -13.27
CA TYR A 66 11.05 13.45 -12.13
C TYR A 66 11.99 13.55 -10.92
N PRO A 67 12.05 14.68 -10.18
CA PRO A 67 13.01 14.85 -9.09
C PRO A 67 12.92 13.83 -7.96
N THR A 68 11.73 13.29 -7.71
CA THR A 68 11.49 12.20 -6.76
C THR A 68 10.37 11.29 -7.26
N SER A 69 10.26 10.09 -6.69
CA SER A 69 9.09 9.21 -6.91
C SER A 69 7.76 9.89 -6.52
N GLU A 70 7.76 10.81 -5.54
CA GLU A 70 6.57 11.61 -5.20
C GLU A 70 6.14 12.52 -6.36
N HIS A 71 7.08 13.12 -7.10
CA HIS A 71 6.74 13.92 -8.27
C HIS A 71 6.02 13.08 -9.34
N LEU A 72 6.56 11.89 -9.63
CA LEU A 72 5.95 10.96 -10.57
C LEU A 72 4.57 10.48 -10.08
N PHE A 73 4.46 10.11 -8.80
CA PHE A 73 3.21 9.65 -8.20
C PHE A 73 2.10 10.71 -8.27
N GLN A 74 2.43 11.97 -7.99
CA GLN A 74 1.50 13.08 -8.10
C GLN A 74 1.15 13.39 -9.57
N ALA A 75 2.11 13.27 -10.49
CA ALA A 75 1.87 13.45 -11.92
C ALA A 75 0.94 12.39 -12.51
N PHE A 76 0.99 11.13 -12.04
CA PHE A 76 0.10 10.05 -12.49
C PHE A 76 -1.40 10.35 -12.35
N LYS A 77 -1.75 11.27 -11.46
CA LYS A 77 -3.14 11.76 -11.31
C LYS A 77 -3.65 12.50 -12.54
N PHE A 78 -2.75 13.01 -13.38
CA PHE A 78 -3.06 13.97 -14.44
C PHE A 78 -2.51 13.61 -15.82
N LEU A 79 -1.57 12.67 -15.96
CA LEU A 79 -0.92 12.36 -17.25
C LEU A 79 -1.91 12.16 -18.41
N ASP A 80 -2.98 11.40 -18.20
CA ASP A 80 -3.91 11.01 -19.27
C ASP A 80 -4.91 12.11 -19.65
N GLY A 81 -5.36 12.91 -18.66
CA GLY A 81 -6.45 13.89 -18.85
C GLY A 81 -6.01 15.36 -18.85
N HIS A 82 -4.90 15.66 -18.16
CA HIS A 82 -4.42 17.02 -17.94
C HIS A 82 -2.88 17.07 -17.93
N PRO A 83 -2.20 16.71 -19.05
CA PRO A 83 -0.74 16.61 -19.12
C PRO A 83 0.00 17.90 -18.75
N GLN A 84 -0.61 19.07 -18.97
CA GLN A 84 -0.09 20.37 -18.55
C GLN A 84 0.02 20.52 -17.01
N ILE A 85 -0.87 19.88 -16.25
CA ILE A 85 -0.80 19.85 -14.78
C ILE A 85 0.32 18.90 -14.35
N ALA A 86 0.40 17.71 -14.97
CA ALA A 86 1.46 16.75 -14.71
C ALA A 86 2.86 17.36 -14.96
N GLU A 87 3.00 18.14 -16.05
CA GLU A 87 4.26 18.81 -16.37
C GLU A 87 4.62 19.90 -15.35
N ARG A 88 3.64 20.67 -14.84
CA ARG A 88 3.87 21.62 -13.74
C ARG A 88 4.32 20.91 -12.46
N ILE A 89 3.69 19.78 -12.13
CA ILE A 89 4.09 18.96 -10.97
C ILE A 89 5.53 18.49 -11.15
N ARG A 90 5.89 17.95 -12.32
CA ARG A 90 7.25 17.48 -12.62
C ARG A 90 8.30 18.57 -12.49
N THR A 91 7.96 19.81 -12.86
CA THR A 91 8.90 20.94 -12.95
C THR A 91 8.80 21.93 -11.77
N CYS A 92 8.02 21.64 -10.73
CA CYS A 92 7.81 22.55 -9.60
C CYS A 92 9.01 22.69 -8.63
N GLY A 93 10.20 22.26 -9.05
CA GLY A 93 11.44 22.25 -8.25
C GLY A 93 11.68 20.91 -7.55
N PRO A 94 12.78 20.78 -6.78
CA PRO A 94 13.23 19.47 -6.30
C PRO A 94 12.52 18.98 -5.03
N LYS A 95 11.76 19.86 -4.35
CA LYS A 95 11.16 19.53 -3.05
C LYS A 95 9.86 18.73 -3.25
N PRO A 96 9.76 17.47 -2.76
CA PRO A 96 8.58 16.61 -2.98
C PRO A 96 7.27 17.22 -2.46
N ILE A 97 7.32 18.01 -1.39
CA ILE A 97 6.14 18.70 -0.86
C ILE A 97 5.51 19.65 -1.89
N ARG A 98 6.30 20.24 -2.80
CA ARG A 98 5.76 21.13 -3.84
C ARG A 98 4.94 20.37 -4.88
N ALA A 99 5.33 19.14 -5.20
CA ALA A 99 4.57 18.26 -6.08
C ALA A 99 3.22 17.89 -5.47
N PHE A 100 3.23 17.55 -4.18
CA PHE A 100 2.01 17.29 -3.40
C PHE A 100 1.08 18.51 -3.41
N ASP A 101 1.61 19.69 -3.08
CA ASP A 101 0.83 20.93 -3.02
C ASP A 101 0.25 21.30 -4.39
N GLU A 102 1.04 21.18 -5.46
CA GLU A 102 0.58 21.47 -6.83
C GLU A 102 -0.55 20.52 -7.24
N ALA A 103 -0.40 19.21 -7.01
CA ALA A 103 -1.48 18.26 -7.26
C ALA A 103 -2.74 18.56 -6.43
N HIS A 104 -2.59 19.00 -5.18
CA HIS A 104 -3.71 19.34 -4.32
C HIS A 104 -4.51 20.55 -4.82
N ARG A 105 -3.84 21.56 -5.39
CA ARG A 105 -4.50 22.72 -6.01
C ARG A 105 -5.45 22.30 -7.13
N HIS A 106 -5.09 21.23 -7.86
CA HIS A 106 -5.86 20.71 -9.00
C HIS A 106 -6.68 19.45 -8.66
N LYS A 107 -7.07 19.25 -7.41
CA LYS A 107 -7.80 18.04 -6.95
C LYS A 107 -9.05 17.68 -7.76
N THR A 108 -9.70 18.65 -8.41
CA THR A 108 -10.89 18.44 -9.25
C THR A 108 -10.57 17.89 -10.64
N ALA A 109 -9.31 17.98 -11.07
CA ALA A 109 -8.80 17.49 -12.34
C ALA A 109 -8.10 16.12 -12.20
N VAL A 110 -8.10 15.52 -11.01
CA VAL A 110 -7.54 14.18 -10.80
C VAL A 110 -8.37 13.18 -11.60
N ARG A 111 -7.70 12.24 -12.27
CA ARG A 111 -8.32 11.12 -12.98
C ARG A 111 -9.41 10.44 -12.16
N SER A 112 -10.53 10.11 -12.80
CA SER A 112 -11.74 9.62 -12.13
C SER A 112 -11.59 8.23 -11.51
N ASP A 113 -10.65 7.42 -12.02
CA ASP A 113 -10.32 6.07 -11.55
C ASP A 113 -9.17 6.05 -10.52
N TRP A 114 -8.80 7.20 -9.94
CA TRP A 114 -7.65 7.29 -9.04
C TRP A 114 -7.72 6.31 -7.85
N SER A 115 -8.90 6.14 -7.25
CA SER A 115 -9.10 5.19 -6.14
C SER A 115 -8.84 3.73 -6.54
N GLN A 116 -8.89 3.40 -7.83
CA GLN A 116 -8.64 2.06 -8.35
C GLN A 116 -7.17 1.85 -8.73
N VAL A 117 -6.46 2.91 -9.15
CA VAL A 117 -5.12 2.80 -9.72
C VAL A 117 -3.99 3.33 -8.84
N HIS A 118 -4.28 4.08 -7.76
CA HIS A 118 -3.21 4.71 -6.95
C HIS A 118 -2.21 3.70 -6.37
N ILE A 119 -2.66 2.50 -5.99
CA ILE A 119 -1.79 1.40 -5.55
C ILE A 119 -0.78 1.04 -6.64
N SER A 120 -1.24 0.70 -7.84
CA SER A 120 -0.37 0.26 -8.94
C SER A 120 0.52 1.39 -9.47
N LYS A 121 0.05 2.64 -9.40
CA LYS A 121 0.85 3.82 -9.72
C LYS A 121 1.97 4.06 -8.71
N MET A 122 1.74 3.81 -7.42
CA MET A 122 2.81 3.84 -6.42
C MET A 122 3.82 2.71 -6.64
N GLU A 123 3.34 1.48 -6.88
CA GLU A 123 4.21 0.34 -7.21
C GLU A 123 5.09 0.62 -8.43
N THR A 124 4.53 1.24 -9.48
CA THR A 124 5.30 1.68 -10.65
C THR A 124 6.40 2.67 -10.27
N ALA A 125 6.08 3.69 -9.48
CA ALA A 125 7.06 4.70 -9.07
C ALA A 125 8.18 4.13 -8.19
N LEU A 126 7.84 3.22 -7.27
CA LEU A 126 8.80 2.51 -6.43
C LEU A 126 9.68 1.58 -7.24
N ASN A 127 9.09 0.76 -8.13
CA ASN A 127 9.85 -0.13 -8.99
C ASN A 127 10.88 0.65 -9.82
N LEU A 128 10.46 1.74 -10.47
CA LEU A 128 11.37 2.59 -11.25
C LEU A 128 12.49 3.16 -10.38
N LYS A 129 12.16 3.72 -9.21
CA LYS A 129 13.15 4.27 -8.29
C LYS A 129 14.19 3.22 -7.87
N PHE A 130 13.75 2.06 -7.39
CA PHE A 130 14.68 1.06 -6.88
C PHE A 130 15.40 0.28 -7.99
N THR A 131 14.90 0.24 -9.21
CA THR A 131 15.61 -0.41 -10.34
C THR A 131 16.57 0.52 -11.06
N GLN A 132 16.34 1.83 -11.02
CA GLN A 132 17.22 2.84 -11.62
C GLN A 132 18.42 3.19 -10.74
N HIS A 133 18.34 2.96 -9.42
CA HIS A 133 19.38 3.26 -8.44
C HIS A 133 19.91 1.97 -7.80
N GLN A 134 21.11 1.53 -8.19
CA GLN A 134 21.67 0.24 -7.74
C GLN A 134 21.98 0.19 -6.25
N ASP A 135 22.38 1.32 -5.66
CA ASP A 135 22.56 1.51 -4.23
C ASP A 135 21.24 1.31 -3.46
N LEU A 136 20.13 1.86 -3.96
CA LEU A 136 18.82 1.64 -3.37
C LEU A 136 18.33 0.20 -3.53
N LYS A 137 18.55 -0.39 -4.72
CA LYS A 137 18.26 -1.82 -4.97
C LYS A 137 18.95 -2.68 -3.91
N GLN A 138 20.25 -2.47 -3.73
CA GLN A 138 21.05 -3.23 -2.77
C GLN A 138 20.59 -2.97 -1.33
N MET A 139 20.37 -1.70 -0.96
CA MET A 139 19.86 -1.33 0.36
C MET A 139 18.54 -2.04 0.69
N LEU A 140 17.63 -2.18 -0.28
CA LEU A 140 16.37 -2.91 -0.09
C LEU A 140 16.59 -4.42 0.08
N LEU A 141 17.48 -5.02 -0.71
CA LEU A 141 17.83 -6.45 -0.60
C LEU A 141 18.51 -6.77 0.74
N ASP A 142 19.40 -5.88 1.21
CA ASP A 142 20.16 -6.01 2.46
C ASP A 142 19.28 -5.97 3.71
N THR A 143 18.02 -5.53 3.59
CA THR A 143 17.04 -5.65 4.69
C THR A 143 16.69 -7.10 5.02
N GLY A 144 17.13 -8.07 4.19
CA GLY A 144 16.90 -9.49 4.41
C GLY A 144 15.41 -9.79 4.52
N ASP A 145 15.00 -10.39 5.63
CA ASP A 145 13.60 -10.72 5.90
C ASP A 145 12.93 -9.76 6.87
N ALA A 146 13.50 -8.56 7.08
CA ALA A 146 12.93 -7.56 7.97
C ALA A 146 11.54 -7.10 7.49
N GLU A 147 10.67 -6.82 8.46
CA GLU A 147 9.42 -6.10 8.24
C GLU A 147 9.73 -4.61 8.09
N LEU A 148 9.34 -4.03 6.96
CA LEU A 148 9.54 -2.62 6.65
C LEU A 148 8.29 -1.83 7.04
N LEU A 149 8.44 -0.89 7.97
CA LEU A 149 7.35 -0.07 8.51
C LEU A 149 7.59 1.40 8.17
N GLU A 150 6.72 1.97 7.34
CA GLU A 150 6.70 3.41 7.11
C GLU A 150 6.11 4.08 8.37
N ASP A 151 6.96 4.74 9.13
CA ASP A 151 6.68 5.26 10.48
C ASP A 151 6.18 6.72 10.44
N SER A 152 5.32 7.04 9.48
CA SER A 152 4.66 8.34 9.45
C SER A 152 3.65 8.43 10.59
N PRO A 153 3.78 9.42 11.50
CA PRO A 153 2.81 9.61 12.58
C PRO A 153 1.45 10.13 12.07
N ARG A 154 1.34 10.47 10.78
CA ARG A 154 0.16 11.14 10.20
C ARG A 154 -0.52 10.33 9.10
N ASP A 155 0.22 9.42 8.45
CA ASP A 155 -0.30 8.68 7.32
C ASP A 155 -0.68 7.25 7.73
N TRP A 156 -1.97 7.02 7.90
CA TRP A 156 -2.49 5.70 8.27
C TRP A 156 -2.57 4.74 7.08
N PHE A 157 -2.65 5.25 5.84
CA PHE A 157 -2.82 4.38 4.68
C PHE A 157 -1.47 3.90 4.15
N TRP A 158 -0.56 4.84 3.89
CA TRP A 158 0.78 4.50 3.40
C TRP A 158 1.71 4.03 4.53
N GLY A 159 1.50 4.56 5.74
CA GLY A 159 2.27 4.26 6.95
C GLY A 159 1.52 3.51 8.03
N ILE A 160 2.19 3.35 9.18
CA ILE A 160 1.62 2.75 10.40
C ILE A 160 0.83 3.76 11.26
N GLY A 161 0.88 5.06 10.95
CA GLY A 161 0.15 6.08 11.70
C GLY A 161 0.61 6.26 13.15
N ALA A 162 0.02 7.22 13.86
CA ALA A 162 0.41 7.56 15.23
C ALA A 162 0.25 6.42 16.26
N ASP A 163 -0.70 5.50 16.05
CA ASP A 163 -1.01 4.40 16.97
C ASP A 163 -0.45 3.04 16.50
N GLY A 164 0.31 3.02 15.41
CA GLY A 164 0.88 1.80 14.84
C GLY A 164 -0.13 0.87 14.16
N THR A 165 -1.39 1.29 14.01
CA THR A 165 -2.46 0.45 13.41
C THR A 165 -2.67 0.67 11.92
N GLY A 166 -1.87 1.56 11.33
CA GLY A 166 -1.92 1.91 9.91
C GLY A 166 -1.69 0.72 8.99
N ASN A 167 -2.22 0.85 7.78
CA ASN A 167 -2.12 -0.20 6.77
C ASN A 167 -0.68 -0.45 6.32
N ASN A 168 0.23 0.53 6.43
CA ASN A 168 1.62 0.38 5.98
C ASN A 168 1.71 -0.11 4.52
N GLU A 169 0.86 0.40 3.62
CA GLU A 169 0.87 -0.05 2.22
C GLU A 169 2.21 0.21 1.53
N LEU A 170 2.92 1.28 1.89
CA LEU A 170 4.24 1.57 1.32
C LEU A 170 5.27 0.52 1.73
N GLY A 171 5.37 0.20 3.03
CA GLY A 171 6.26 -0.85 3.54
C GLY A 171 5.94 -2.22 2.93
N LYS A 172 4.67 -2.57 2.79
CA LYS A 172 4.23 -3.79 2.11
C LYS A 172 4.63 -3.84 0.63
N MET A 173 4.54 -2.73 -0.10
CA MET A 173 4.99 -2.64 -1.50
C MET A 173 6.50 -2.84 -1.62
N LEU A 174 7.28 -2.22 -0.74
CA LEU A 174 8.73 -2.39 -0.72
C LEU A 174 9.13 -3.83 -0.43
N MET A 175 8.44 -4.51 0.50
CA MET A 175 8.68 -5.94 0.76
C MET A 175 8.34 -6.82 -0.45
N ARG A 176 7.23 -6.55 -1.16
CA ARG A 176 6.91 -7.27 -2.42
C ARG A 176 7.99 -7.03 -3.48
N LEU A 177 8.39 -5.78 -3.68
CA LEU A 177 9.44 -5.41 -4.62
C LEU A 177 10.78 -6.07 -4.26
N ARG A 178 11.13 -6.14 -2.97
CA ARG A 178 12.32 -6.86 -2.49
C ARG A 178 12.28 -8.33 -2.90
N ASP A 179 11.14 -8.99 -2.71
CA ASP A 179 10.98 -10.40 -3.04
C ASP A 179 11.07 -10.63 -4.57
N GLU A 180 10.49 -9.73 -5.37
CA GLU A 180 10.63 -9.72 -6.84
C GLU A 180 12.09 -9.59 -7.28
N LEU A 181 12.80 -8.57 -6.77
CA LEU A 181 14.21 -8.33 -7.08
C LEU A 181 15.13 -9.46 -6.63
N ARG A 182 14.82 -10.11 -5.50
CA ARG A 182 15.55 -11.29 -5.01
C ARG A 182 15.41 -12.46 -5.98
N ASN A 183 14.21 -12.69 -6.51
CA ASN A 183 13.96 -13.75 -7.49
C ASN A 183 14.70 -13.49 -8.81
N GLU A 184 14.75 -12.23 -9.27
CA GLU A 184 15.55 -11.83 -10.44
C GLU A 184 17.04 -12.13 -10.24
N VAL A 185 17.62 -11.75 -9.10
CA VAL A 185 19.04 -12.00 -8.80
C VAL A 185 19.36 -13.49 -8.71
N ASN A 186 18.44 -14.28 -8.17
CA ASN A 186 18.60 -15.74 -8.03
C ASN A 186 18.32 -16.51 -9.33
N GLY A 187 17.96 -15.83 -10.43
CA GLY A 187 17.62 -16.47 -11.70
C GLY A 187 16.31 -17.26 -11.66
N VAL A 188 15.44 -16.98 -10.67
CA VAL A 188 14.11 -17.59 -10.56
C VAL A 188 13.14 -16.68 -11.29
N THR A 189 12.85 -16.98 -12.55
CA THR A 189 11.79 -16.26 -13.28
C THR A 189 10.44 -16.52 -12.59
N PRO A 190 9.71 -15.48 -12.16
CA PRO A 190 8.35 -15.67 -11.67
C PRO A 190 7.52 -16.33 -12.76
N ALA A 191 6.86 -17.43 -12.44
CA ALA A 191 5.94 -18.07 -13.37
C ALA A 191 4.91 -17.02 -13.84
N PRO A 192 4.64 -16.92 -15.16
CA PRO A 192 3.67 -15.97 -15.65
C PRO A 192 2.32 -16.20 -14.94
N PRO A 193 1.60 -15.13 -14.57
CA PRO A 193 0.28 -15.28 -13.97
C PRO A 193 -0.59 -16.14 -14.88
N PRO A 194 -1.43 -17.03 -14.32
CA PRO A 194 -2.28 -17.90 -15.13
C PRO A 194 -3.10 -17.04 -16.09
N ALA A 195 -2.97 -17.33 -17.38
CA ALA A 195 -3.67 -16.62 -18.43
C ALA A 195 -5.18 -16.58 -18.10
N PRO A 196 -5.85 -15.43 -18.31
CA PRO A 196 -7.28 -15.36 -18.09
C PRO A 196 -7.96 -16.39 -18.99
N ALA A 197 -8.70 -17.32 -18.38
CA ALA A 197 -9.47 -18.33 -19.07
C ALA A 197 -10.33 -17.67 -20.17
N SER A 198 -9.99 -17.94 -21.43
CA SER A 198 -10.76 -17.47 -22.56
C SER A 198 -12.15 -18.11 -22.49
N LYS A 199 -13.16 -17.28 -22.25
CA LYS A 199 -14.54 -17.72 -22.43
C LYS A 199 -14.77 -17.87 -23.93
N SER A 200 -14.70 -19.12 -24.39
CA SER A 200 -15.29 -19.58 -25.63
C SER A 200 -16.71 -19.03 -25.75
N THR A 201 -16.91 -18.07 -26.65
CA THR A 201 -18.24 -17.63 -27.08
C THR A 201 -18.70 -18.56 -28.19
N SER A 202 -19.47 -19.58 -27.83
CA SER A 202 -20.28 -20.32 -28.78
C SER A 202 -21.36 -19.40 -29.36
N LYS A 203 -21.22 -19.06 -30.64
CA LYS A 203 -22.28 -18.47 -31.45
C LYS A 203 -23.42 -19.50 -31.58
N THR A 204 -24.54 -19.26 -30.91
CA THR A 204 -25.81 -19.91 -31.26
C THR A 204 -26.62 -18.91 -32.06
N THR A 205 -26.73 -19.20 -33.35
CA THR A 205 -27.68 -18.59 -34.28
C THR A 205 -29.10 -19.03 -33.94
N SER A 206 -30.00 -18.10 -33.67
CA SER A 206 -31.43 -18.33 -33.87
C SER A 206 -32.09 -17.07 -34.44
N ASN A 207 -32.43 -17.16 -35.72
CA ASN A 207 -33.43 -16.31 -36.37
C ASN A 207 -34.75 -16.39 -35.59
N HIS A 208 -35.36 -15.26 -35.26
CA HIS A 208 -36.81 -15.15 -35.31
C HIS A 208 -37.26 -13.73 -35.67
N ARG A 209 -38.38 -13.75 -36.37
CA ARG A 209 -38.93 -12.78 -37.31
C ARG A 209 -39.70 -11.65 -36.62
N SER A 210 -39.83 -10.58 -37.40
CA SER A 210 -40.50 -9.31 -37.18
C SER A 210 -41.92 -9.33 -36.62
N GLN A 211 -42.24 -8.24 -35.90
CA GLN A 211 -43.45 -7.39 -35.84
C GLN A 211 -43.47 -6.78 -34.42
N GLY A 212 -43.78 -5.52 -34.11
CA GLY A 212 -44.52 -4.46 -34.76
C GLY A 212 -44.81 -3.39 -33.68
N ARG A 213 -44.69 -2.11 -34.08
CA ARG A 213 -45.39 -0.91 -33.59
C ARG A 213 -45.59 -0.59 -32.08
N ALA A 214 -45.28 0.69 -31.81
CA ALA A 214 -46.00 1.67 -30.99
C ALA A 214 -45.77 1.73 -29.48
N GLY A 215 -45.26 2.89 -29.05
CA GLY A 215 -45.96 3.69 -28.05
C GLY A 215 -45.29 3.85 -26.68
N THR A 216 -45.09 5.11 -26.32
CA THR A 216 -45.24 5.71 -24.98
C THR A 216 -44.00 6.03 -24.14
N SER A 217 -43.93 7.34 -23.85
CA SER A 217 -43.76 7.95 -22.52
C SER A 217 -42.35 8.14 -21.95
N LYS A 218 -41.96 9.42 -21.97
CA LYS A 218 -41.04 10.05 -21.02
C LYS A 218 -41.39 9.65 -19.58
N ARG A 219 -40.45 9.05 -18.86
CA ARG A 219 -40.44 9.09 -17.39
C ARG A 219 -39.03 9.41 -16.90
N GLN A 220 -38.95 10.57 -16.25
CA GLN A 220 -37.82 11.02 -15.43
C GLN A 220 -37.62 10.03 -14.27
N ALA A 221 -36.37 9.67 -14.02
CA ALA A 221 -35.98 8.98 -12.80
C ALA A 221 -36.03 9.96 -11.60
N PRO A 222 -36.55 9.57 -10.43
CA PRO A 222 -36.64 10.46 -9.28
C PRO A 222 -35.26 10.69 -8.66
N ARG A 223 -34.95 11.95 -8.39
CA ARG A 223 -33.87 12.35 -7.46
C ARG A 223 -34.23 11.83 -6.08
N ILE A 224 -33.48 10.85 -5.59
CA ILE A 224 -33.53 10.46 -4.18
C ILE A 224 -32.72 11.49 -3.40
N HIS A 225 -33.43 12.45 -2.80
CA HIS A 225 -32.90 13.24 -1.70
C HIS A 225 -32.77 12.32 -0.47
N VAL A 226 -31.54 12.00 -0.09
CA VAL A 226 -31.27 11.48 1.25
C VAL A 226 -31.03 12.68 2.16
N SER A 227 -32.12 13.20 2.72
CA SER A 227 -32.08 13.96 3.97
C SER A 227 -32.01 12.96 5.12
N GLY A 228 -31.04 13.11 6.02
CA GLY A 228 -30.89 12.16 7.12
C GLY A 228 -29.69 12.40 8.02
N ASN A 229 -29.72 13.55 8.70
CA ASN A 229 -29.33 13.78 10.09
C ASN A 229 -28.37 12.75 10.75
N GLY A 230 -27.19 13.23 11.15
CA GLY A 230 -26.22 12.47 11.93
C GLY A 230 -24.93 13.25 12.14
N GLY A 231 -25.00 14.32 12.93
CA GLY A 231 -23.81 15.00 13.44
C GLY A 231 -22.94 14.01 14.22
N SER A 232 -21.85 13.57 13.62
CA SER A 232 -20.90 12.65 14.24
C SER A 232 -20.02 13.41 15.24
N THR A 233 -20.06 12.99 16.50
CA THR A 233 -19.30 13.47 17.66
C THR A 233 -17.81 13.10 17.62
N HIS A 234 -17.32 12.50 16.55
CA HIS A 234 -15.93 12.07 16.47
C HIS A 234 -15.08 13.16 15.83
N GLY A 235 -14.26 13.83 16.65
CA GLY A 235 -13.23 14.79 16.21
C GLY A 235 -12.09 14.18 15.38
N VAL A 236 -12.31 13.00 14.80
CA VAL A 236 -11.40 12.18 14.01
C VAL A 236 -12.13 11.62 12.79
N CYS A 237 -11.40 11.46 11.68
CA CYS A 237 -11.94 10.92 10.44
C CYS A 237 -12.45 9.48 10.61
N GLY A 238 -13.67 9.20 10.14
CA GLY A 238 -14.28 7.86 10.15
C GLY A 238 -13.67 6.83 9.21
N PHE A 239 -12.54 7.14 8.57
CA PHE A 239 -11.75 6.22 7.73
C PHE A 239 -10.28 6.21 8.17
N CYS A 240 -9.62 7.37 8.08
CA CYS A 240 -8.18 7.53 8.33
C CYS A 240 -7.83 7.79 9.81
N ARG A 241 -8.83 8.01 10.68
CA ARG A 241 -8.69 8.49 12.08
C ARG A 241 -7.89 9.79 12.28
N ALA A 242 -7.34 10.42 11.24
CA ALA A 242 -6.72 11.73 11.35
C ALA A 242 -7.75 12.84 11.64
N LYS A 243 -7.29 13.94 12.25
CA LYS A 243 -8.11 15.12 12.53
C LYS A 243 -8.64 15.73 11.21
N PRO A 244 -9.97 15.85 11.03
CA PRO A 244 -10.50 16.44 9.81
C PRO A 244 -10.14 17.92 9.69
N THR A 245 -9.88 18.40 8.46
CA THR A 245 -9.65 19.83 8.18
C THR A 245 -10.83 20.70 8.61
N TYR A 246 -12.05 20.14 8.55
CA TYR A 246 -13.27 20.81 8.99
C TYR A 246 -13.85 20.10 10.23
N PRO A 247 -14.07 20.80 11.36
CA PRO A 247 -14.45 20.19 12.64
C PRO A 247 -15.73 19.34 12.63
N ARG A 248 -16.60 19.52 11.62
CA ARG A 248 -17.86 18.77 11.46
C ARG A 248 -17.82 17.74 10.32
N SER A 249 -16.69 17.58 9.65
CA SER A 249 -16.56 16.61 8.57
C SER A 249 -16.34 15.22 9.13
N ARG A 250 -17.14 14.25 8.65
CA ARG A 250 -16.96 12.83 8.97
C ARG A 250 -15.64 12.28 8.45
N TYR A 251 -15.06 12.87 7.42
CA TYR A 251 -13.83 12.39 6.79
C TYR A 251 -12.77 13.50 6.63
N CYS A 252 -11.49 13.13 6.76
CA CYS A 252 -10.33 14.03 6.66
C CYS A 252 -10.14 14.57 5.23
N SER A 253 -10.62 13.84 4.22
CA SER A 253 -10.55 14.23 2.81
C SER A 253 -11.67 13.56 2.00
N ARG A 254 -11.89 14.02 0.76
CA ARG A 254 -12.81 13.38 -0.18
C ARG A 254 -12.38 11.94 -0.49
N ALA A 255 -11.07 11.70 -0.64
CA ALA A 255 -10.51 10.37 -0.84
C ALA A 255 -10.85 9.42 0.32
N CYS A 256 -10.79 9.90 1.57
CA CYS A 256 -11.20 9.10 2.74
C CYS A 256 -12.71 8.82 2.76
N ALA A 257 -13.53 9.77 2.29
CA ALA A 257 -14.96 9.54 2.13
C ALA A 257 -15.26 8.49 1.05
N ASP A 258 -14.59 8.57 -0.09
CA ASP A 258 -14.77 7.65 -1.21
C ASP A 258 -14.25 6.24 -0.88
N HIS A 259 -13.11 6.12 -0.19
CA HIS A 259 -12.62 4.84 0.31
C HIS A 259 -13.54 4.26 1.38
N ALA A 260 -14.01 5.05 2.35
CA ALA A 260 -14.98 4.56 3.33
C ALA A 260 -16.25 4.00 2.68
N ALA A 261 -16.65 4.57 1.54
CA ALA A 261 -17.83 4.10 0.79
C ALA A 261 -17.62 2.75 0.11
N THR A 262 -16.39 2.31 -0.13
CA THR A 262 -16.08 1.00 -0.71
C THR A 262 -15.82 -0.09 0.34
N MET A 263 -15.69 0.27 1.62
CA MET A 263 -15.46 -0.68 2.71
C MET A 263 -16.75 -1.39 3.16
N CYS A 264 -16.61 -2.61 3.64
CA CYS A 264 -17.68 -3.30 4.35
C CYS A 264 -18.13 -2.49 5.58
N LYS A 265 -19.43 -2.18 5.69
CA LYS A 265 -20.00 -1.43 6.83
C LYS A 265 -19.90 -2.16 8.17
N TYR A 266 -19.63 -3.46 8.17
CA TYR A 266 -19.46 -4.25 9.38
C TYR A 266 -17.99 -4.41 9.79
N CYS A 267 -17.19 -5.10 8.97
CA CYS A 267 -15.81 -5.45 9.34
C CYS A 267 -14.75 -4.48 8.79
N GLN A 268 -15.15 -3.45 8.04
CA GLN A 268 -14.25 -2.43 7.49
C GLN A 268 -13.10 -3.01 6.64
N THR A 269 -13.29 -4.15 5.98
CA THR A 269 -12.37 -4.69 4.97
C THR A 269 -12.90 -4.46 3.56
N ASN A 270 -11.98 -4.35 2.59
CA ASN A 270 -12.32 -4.16 1.18
C ASN A 270 -12.92 -5.47 0.63
N PRO A 271 -14.18 -5.47 0.15
CA PRO A 271 -14.82 -6.68 -0.38
C PRO A 271 -14.08 -7.16 -1.64
N ARG A 272 -13.22 -8.17 -1.49
CA ARG A 272 -12.62 -8.89 -2.62
C ARG A 272 -13.74 -9.58 -3.40
N ALA A 273 -14.08 -8.98 -4.53
CA ALA A 273 -14.95 -9.52 -5.58
C ALA A 273 -16.44 -9.73 -5.21
N ARG A 274 -17.28 -9.00 -5.96
CA ARG A 274 -18.70 -9.25 -6.25
C ARG A 274 -19.69 -9.22 -5.07
N GLY A 275 -20.14 -8.01 -4.78
CA GLY A 275 -21.47 -7.76 -4.23
C GLY A 275 -21.75 -6.26 -4.30
N GLN A 276 -22.75 -5.84 -5.06
CA GLN A 276 -23.25 -4.45 -5.08
C GLN A 276 -23.99 -4.15 -3.76
N GLY A 277 -23.30 -4.24 -2.62
CA GLY A 277 -23.91 -4.20 -1.30
C GLY A 277 -22.99 -3.64 -0.23
N ALA A 278 -23.60 -3.23 0.89
CA ALA A 278 -22.92 -2.58 2.00
C ALA A 278 -21.97 -3.50 2.81
N TYR A 279 -21.86 -4.79 2.48
CA TYR A 279 -21.16 -5.79 3.29
C TYR A 279 -20.34 -6.75 2.41
N CYS A 280 -19.19 -7.21 2.91
CA CYS A 280 -18.28 -8.11 2.17
C CYS A 280 -18.66 -9.60 2.23
N SER A 281 -19.59 -9.98 3.10
CA SER A 281 -20.13 -11.33 3.18
C SER A 281 -21.52 -11.33 3.79
N ARG A 282 -22.29 -12.42 3.58
CA ARG A 282 -23.58 -12.62 4.23
C ARG A 282 -23.44 -12.63 5.76
N THR A 283 -22.37 -13.24 6.27
CA THR A 283 -22.01 -13.20 7.70
C THR A 283 -21.84 -11.78 8.22
N CYS A 284 -21.20 -10.88 7.45
CA CYS A 284 -21.06 -9.48 7.84
C CYS A 284 -22.41 -8.75 7.84
N ALA A 285 -23.30 -9.07 6.90
CA ALA A 285 -24.65 -8.52 6.87
C ALA A 285 -25.48 -9.02 8.07
N ASP A 286 -25.47 -10.33 8.36
CA ASP A 286 -26.23 -10.93 9.45
C ASP A 286 -25.77 -10.38 10.81
N LYS A 287 -24.45 -10.32 11.04
CA LYS A 287 -23.89 -9.70 12.25
C LYS A 287 -24.20 -8.22 12.38
N ALA A 288 -24.23 -7.46 11.28
CA ALA A 288 -24.63 -6.04 11.31
C ALA A 288 -26.13 -5.86 11.61
N HIS A 289 -26.95 -6.85 11.30
CA HIS A 289 -28.40 -6.84 11.52
C HIS A 289 -28.83 -7.60 12.78
N GLY A 290 -27.89 -8.10 13.58
CA GLY A 290 -28.18 -8.83 14.82
C GLY A 290 -28.89 -10.18 14.58
N LYS A 291 -28.62 -10.83 13.45
CA LYS A 291 -29.15 -12.14 13.07
C LYS A 291 -28.12 -13.25 13.29
#